data_AF-A0A6P9ASW4-F1
#
_entry.id   AF-A0A6P9ASW4-F1
#
_cell.length_a   1.000
_cell.length_b   1.000
_cell.length_c   1.000
_cell.angle_alpha   90.00
_cell.angle_beta   90.00
_cell.angle_gamma   90.00
#
_symmetry.space_group_name_H-M   'P 1'
#
loop_
_entity.id
_entity.type
_entity.pdbx_description
1 polymer ?
#
loop_
_entity_poly.entity_id
_entity_poly.type
_entity_poly.pdbx_seq_one_letter_code
_entity_poly.pdbx_strand_id
1 'polypeptide(L)'
;MVAIVNGGGDKQRTSVAVIGGSSDRIHLQNFQHVLALEFAIKEINENLQLLPNITLGIHDCNSYFLARWIYLASIELLSSEGNFVPNYKCDLKDNVLAVLAGPNAFISQFMSNILSIYKIPQEDAVNECTGEEQLETLPQSVFDTRMTGQSYSVYNAVHAVAHALQTLLSSQHKWMSTRKSSKVRILNKNVWQLHKYLRTVSFNNSAGEKIFFDQNGKIATGFDVINWVTFPNQSFHQVKVGKVDPFAPPNKLLSISAEITWPTMFKKVQPVSACNDHCVSGYSKVKIEGKPFCCYDCLRCPEGKISNKADADDCFWCSVDQYPNKAQNTCIPKQIIFLSYEEYLGIALTSIAFFFSFFSAMVLGIFIKERDTPIVKANNRNLTYILLIALLLSFLCSLLFIGQPDQVKCLLQQTVFGIIFSVAISCILGKTTIVVLAFMATKPGSKMRKWVGKRLAYTIVLSCSLVQVTICSVWLAISPPFPDSDTYSVSEEIVLECNEGSSIMFYTVLGFMGFLTLISFTVAFLARKLPDSFNEAKFITFSMLVFCSVWISFVPTYLSTKGKYMVAVEIFSILASAAGLLVCIFAPKCYIIVLRPDLNRKEQLIKK
;
A
#
# COMPACT_ATOMS: atom_id res chain seq x y z
N MET A 1 -32.12 -44.27 -22.13
CA MET A 1 -31.48 -45.59 -21.95
C MET A 1 -31.69 -46.38 -23.23
N VAL A 2 -30.65 -47.02 -23.77
CA VAL A 2 -30.74 -47.87 -24.98
C VAL A 2 -30.73 -49.33 -24.54
N ALA A 3 -31.73 -50.10 -24.96
CA ALA A 3 -31.76 -51.55 -24.80
C ALA A 3 -31.66 -52.20 -26.19
N ILE A 4 -31.09 -53.38 -26.26
CA ILE A 4 -30.95 -54.12 -27.53
C ILE A 4 -31.71 -55.43 -27.37
N VAL A 5 -32.76 -55.64 -28.15
CA VAL A 5 -33.59 -56.86 -28.13
C VAL A 5 -33.71 -57.43 -29.54
N ASN A 6 -33.69 -58.76 -29.63
CA ASN A 6 -33.64 -59.55 -30.86
C ASN A 6 -35.07 -59.84 -31.37
N GLY A 7 -35.37 -59.48 -32.63
CA GLY A 7 -36.64 -59.82 -33.28
C GLY A 7 -36.60 -61.22 -33.91
N GLY A 8 -37.43 -62.14 -33.41
CA GLY A 8 -37.65 -63.44 -34.05
C GLY A 8 -38.71 -63.34 -35.15
N GLY A 9 -38.34 -63.53 -36.42
CA GLY A 9 -39.26 -63.60 -37.55
C GLY A 9 -38.54 -63.44 -38.90
N ASP A 10 -38.95 -64.21 -39.89
CA ASP A 10 -38.18 -64.73 -41.05
C ASP A 10 -37.69 -63.73 -42.14
N LYS A 11 -37.38 -62.48 -41.80
CA LYS A 11 -36.54 -61.57 -42.61
C LYS A 11 -35.59 -60.83 -41.69
N GLN A 12 -34.29 -61.14 -41.81
CA GLN A 12 -33.19 -60.53 -41.05
C GLN A 12 -33.17 -58.99 -41.17
N ARG A 13 -33.68 -58.29 -40.15
CA ARG A 13 -33.39 -56.88 -39.84
C ARG A 13 -32.91 -56.81 -38.40
N THR A 14 -31.74 -56.24 -38.16
CA THR A 14 -31.23 -55.98 -36.81
C THR A 14 -31.75 -54.62 -36.36
N SER A 15 -32.72 -54.59 -35.44
CA SER A 15 -33.31 -53.35 -34.90
C SER A 15 -32.66 -53.00 -33.55
N VAL A 16 -32.23 -51.76 -33.37
CA VAL A 16 -31.84 -51.19 -32.07
C VAL A 16 -33.08 -50.53 -31.46
N ALA A 17 -33.39 -50.76 -30.18
CA ALA A 17 -34.58 -50.22 -29.51
C ALA A 17 -34.25 -48.98 -28.68
N VAL A 18 -35.01 -47.91 -28.89
CA VAL A 18 -34.99 -46.68 -28.09
C VAL A 18 -36.40 -46.43 -27.58
N ILE A 19 -36.60 -46.54 -26.26
CA ILE A 19 -37.91 -46.44 -25.59
C ILE A 19 -38.51 -45.03 -25.77
N GLY A 20 -39.62 -44.91 -26.49
CA GLY A 20 -40.38 -43.67 -26.75
C GLY A 20 -41.71 -43.92 -27.49
N GLY A 21 -42.75 -43.10 -27.26
CA GLY A 21 -44.16 -43.46 -27.55
C GLY A 21 -44.64 -43.38 -29.01
N SER A 22 -45.58 -44.28 -29.38
CA SER A 22 -46.47 -44.17 -30.53
C SER A 22 -47.93 -44.39 -30.09
N SER A 23 -48.74 -43.34 -30.16
CA SER A 23 -50.20 -43.32 -30.21
C SER A 23 -50.63 -41.89 -30.57
N ASP A 24 -51.83 -41.71 -31.14
CA ASP A 24 -52.39 -40.50 -31.78
C ASP A 24 -52.52 -39.22 -30.90
N ARG A 25 -51.70 -39.07 -29.87
CA ARG A 25 -51.63 -37.88 -28.99
C ARG A 25 -50.18 -37.57 -28.63
N ILE A 26 -49.54 -36.72 -29.43
CA ILE A 26 -48.24 -36.12 -29.12
C ILE A 26 -48.47 -34.93 -28.19
N HIS A 27 -47.97 -34.99 -26.95
CA HIS A 27 -47.86 -33.79 -26.12
C HIS A 27 -46.82 -32.84 -26.73
N LEU A 28 -47.26 -31.65 -27.18
CA LEU A 28 -46.44 -30.64 -27.88
C LEU A 28 -45.12 -30.29 -27.15
N GLN A 29 -45.04 -30.49 -25.84
CA GLN A 29 -43.91 -30.07 -25.01
C GLN A 29 -42.64 -30.93 -25.18
N ASN A 30 -42.74 -32.17 -25.66
CA ASN A 30 -41.59 -33.09 -25.85
C ASN A 30 -41.36 -33.50 -27.31
N PHE A 31 -42.17 -32.97 -28.24
CA PHE A 31 -42.14 -33.36 -29.64
C PHE A 31 -40.77 -33.12 -30.30
N GLN A 32 -40.09 -32.02 -29.93
CA GLN A 32 -38.75 -31.71 -30.47
C GLN A 32 -37.70 -32.78 -30.18
N HIS A 33 -37.75 -33.43 -29.01
CA HIS A 33 -36.80 -34.48 -28.65
C HIS A 33 -37.04 -35.74 -29.49
N VAL A 34 -38.31 -36.06 -29.75
CA VAL A 34 -38.71 -37.18 -30.58
C VAL A 34 -38.31 -36.93 -32.03
N LEU A 35 -38.56 -35.73 -32.55
CA LEU A 35 -38.10 -35.34 -33.88
C LEU A 35 -36.58 -35.39 -34.02
N ALA A 36 -35.83 -34.91 -33.03
CA ALA A 36 -34.37 -34.95 -33.05
C ALA A 36 -33.84 -36.39 -33.02
N LEU A 37 -34.51 -37.29 -32.29
CA LEU A 37 -34.21 -38.72 -32.26
C LEU A 37 -34.50 -39.38 -33.61
N GLU A 38 -35.68 -39.14 -34.18
CA GLU A 38 -36.09 -39.68 -35.49
C GLU A 38 -35.15 -39.19 -36.59
N PHE A 39 -34.82 -37.90 -36.57
CA PHE A 39 -33.87 -37.29 -37.49
C PHE A 39 -32.48 -37.94 -37.38
N ALA A 40 -31.94 -38.10 -36.17
CA ALA A 40 -30.65 -38.77 -35.96
C ALA A 40 -30.65 -40.21 -36.49
N ILE A 41 -31.71 -40.97 -36.21
CA ILE A 41 -31.85 -42.36 -36.66
C ILE A 41 -31.92 -42.43 -38.18
N LYS A 42 -32.70 -41.56 -38.81
CA LYS A 42 -32.81 -41.46 -40.27
C LYS A 42 -31.45 -41.16 -40.89
N GLU A 43 -30.75 -40.16 -40.38
CA GLU A 43 -29.41 -39.76 -40.85
C GLU A 43 -28.39 -40.90 -40.72
N ILE A 44 -28.40 -41.63 -39.60
CA ILE A 44 -27.50 -42.78 -39.40
C ILE A 44 -27.84 -43.92 -40.37
N ASN A 45 -29.11 -44.20 -40.60
CA ASN A 45 -29.55 -45.28 -41.51
C ASN A 45 -29.25 -44.97 -42.98
N GLU A 46 -29.24 -43.70 -43.38
CA GLU A 46 -28.84 -43.26 -44.72
C GLU A 46 -27.31 -43.30 -44.91
N ASN A 47 -26.54 -43.28 -43.82
CA ASN A 47 -25.07 -43.32 -43.85
C ASN A 47 -24.51 -44.75 -43.90
N LEU A 48 -24.33 -45.27 -45.13
CA LEU A 48 -23.76 -46.60 -45.40
C LEU A 48 -22.32 -46.81 -44.86
N GLN A 49 -21.59 -45.75 -44.52
CA GLN A 49 -20.24 -45.86 -43.95
C GLN A 49 -20.23 -46.03 -42.43
N LEU A 50 -21.28 -45.57 -41.74
CA LEU A 50 -21.36 -45.59 -40.28
C LEU A 50 -21.75 -46.97 -39.73
N LEU A 51 -22.84 -47.56 -40.26
CA LEU A 51 -23.33 -48.88 -39.85
C LEU A 51 -23.75 -49.72 -41.09
N PRO A 52 -22.82 -50.37 -41.79
CA PRO A 52 -23.16 -51.19 -42.95
C PRO A 52 -23.95 -52.43 -42.54
N ASN A 53 -25.11 -52.66 -43.18
CA ASN A 53 -26.03 -53.79 -42.93
C ASN A 53 -26.74 -53.79 -41.56
N ILE A 54 -26.78 -52.68 -40.84
CA ILE A 54 -27.53 -52.53 -39.58
C ILE A 54 -28.45 -51.32 -39.69
N THR A 55 -29.74 -51.50 -39.44
CA THR A 55 -30.74 -50.43 -39.46
C THR A 55 -31.19 -50.12 -38.03
N LEU A 56 -30.97 -48.91 -37.56
CA LEU A 56 -31.54 -48.43 -36.29
C LEU A 56 -33.06 -48.29 -36.45
N GLY A 57 -33.83 -48.76 -35.46
CA GLY A 57 -35.29 -48.69 -35.45
C GLY A 57 -35.81 -47.95 -34.21
N ILE A 58 -37.12 -47.71 -34.16
CA ILE A 58 -37.82 -47.15 -32.99
C ILE A 58 -38.79 -48.22 -32.47
N HIS A 59 -38.85 -48.36 -31.14
CA HIS A 59 -39.37 -49.55 -30.46
C HIS A 59 -39.79 -49.25 -29.01
N ASP A 60 -40.52 -50.17 -28.38
CA ASP A 60 -40.81 -50.22 -26.95
C ASP A 60 -41.47 -48.92 -26.38
N CYS A 61 -42.73 -48.67 -26.76
CA CYS A 61 -43.27 -47.29 -26.89
C CYS A 61 -44.38 -46.85 -25.90
N ASN A 62 -44.18 -45.83 -25.04
CA ASN A 62 -45.26 -45.05 -24.37
C ASN A 62 -44.76 -43.72 -23.75
N SER A 63 -45.36 -42.56 -24.08
CA SER A 63 -44.92 -41.24 -23.59
C SER A 63 -46.07 -40.40 -23.03
N TYR A 64 -46.45 -40.66 -21.77
CA TYR A 64 -47.34 -39.77 -21.04
C TYR A 64 -46.64 -39.23 -19.78
N PHE A 65 -46.31 -37.94 -19.81
CA PHE A 65 -45.88 -37.13 -18.67
C PHE A 65 -47.12 -36.50 -18.02
N LEU A 66 -48.13 -37.31 -17.71
CA LEU A 66 -49.38 -36.88 -17.06
C LEU A 66 -49.65 -37.79 -15.85
N ALA A 67 -49.84 -37.19 -14.68
CA ALA A 67 -49.97 -37.91 -13.40
C ALA A 67 -51.05 -39.02 -13.39
N ARG A 68 -52.07 -38.92 -14.25
CA ARG A 68 -53.18 -39.88 -14.38
C ARG A 68 -52.82 -41.22 -15.04
N TRP A 69 -51.82 -41.27 -15.92
CA TRP A 69 -51.38 -42.53 -16.57
C TRP A 69 -50.30 -43.26 -15.77
N ILE A 70 -49.48 -42.52 -15.02
CA ILE A 70 -48.57 -43.08 -14.02
C ILE A 70 -49.37 -43.80 -12.91
N TYR A 71 -50.57 -43.29 -12.57
CA TYR A 71 -51.52 -43.91 -11.65
C TYR A 71 -52.06 -45.28 -12.15
N LEU A 72 -52.45 -45.39 -13.42
CA LEU A 72 -52.93 -46.66 -14.01
C LEU A 72 -51.80 -47.70 -14.12
N ALA A 73 -50.63 -47.29 -14.63
CA ALA A 73 -49.47 -48.17 -14.78
C ALA A 73 -48.93 -48.71 -13.45
N SER A 74 -49.07 -47.94 -12.35
CA SER A 74 -48.66 -48.38 -11.00
C SER A 74 -49.60 -49.42 -10.38
N ILE A 75 -50.89 -49.42 -10.76
CA ILE A 75 -51.88 -50.42 -10.31
C ILE A 75 -51.83 -51.68 -11.18
N GLU A 76 -51.55 -51.53 -12.46
CA GLU A 76 -51.38 -52.63 -13.42
C GLU A 76 -50.12 -53.47 -13.10
N LEU A 77 -49.07 -52.83 -12.58
CA LEU A 77 -47.86 -53.48 -12.03
C LEU A 77 -48.16 -54.39 -10.82
N LEU A 78 -49.35 -54.26 -10.19
CA LEU A 78 -49.71 -54.90 -8.93
C LEU A 78 -50.94 -55.83 -9.05
N SER A 79 -51.29 -56.23 -10.26
CA SER A 79 -52.41 -57.14 -10.56
C SER A 79 -52.02 -58.22 -11.58
N SER A 80 -52.98 -59.05 -11.97
CA SER A 80 -52.93 -59.93 -13.15
C SER A 80 -54.01 -59.51 -14.14
N GLU A 81 -53.73 -59.58 -15.45
CA GLU A 81 -54.60 -59.10 -16.53
C GLU A 81 -56.10 -59.32 -16.25
N GLY A 82 -56.84 -58.20 -16.12
CA GLY A 82 -58.28 -58.11 -15.84
C GLY A 82 -58.74 -58.07 -14.37
N ASN A 83 -57.87 -58.34 -13.39
CA ASN A 83 -58.29 -58.64 -12.01
C ASN A 83 -58.42 -57.39 -11.11
N PHE A 84 -59.53 -56.65 -11.17
CA PHE A 84 -59.80 -55.56 -10.22
C PHE A 84 -60.40 -56.08 -8.90
N VAL A 85 -59.59 -56.65 -8.00
CA VAL A 85 -60.00 -56.99 -6.63
C VAL A 85 -58.96 -56.51 -5.59
N PRO A 86 -59.32 -55.61 -4.66
CA PRO A 86 -58.44 -55.26 -3.54
C PRO A 86 -58.36 -56.41 -2.53
N ASN A 87 -57.15 -56.79 -2.13
CA ASN A 87 -56.83 -57.72 -1.03
C ASN A 87 -56.84 -59.24 -1.31
N TYR A 88 -56.44 -59.69 -2.51
CA TYR A 88 -56.05 -61.08 -2.77
C TYR A 88 -54.67 -61.14 -3.41
N LYS A 89 -53.95 -62.24 -3.25
CA LYS A 89 -52.65 -62.41 -3.89
C LYS A 89 -52.33 -63.86 -4.20
N CYS A 90 -51.63 -64.05 -5.29
CA CYS A 90 -50.82 -65.24 -5.56
C CYS A 90 -49.40 -64.78 -5.90
N ASP A 91 -48.45 -65.63 -5.58
CA ASP A 91 -47.22 -65.89 -6.34
C ASP A 91 -46.48 -64.69 -6.93
N LEU A 92 -45.86 -63.93 -6.02
CA LEU A 92 -44.66 -63.16 -6.33
C LEU A 92 -43.52 -64.16 -6.59
N LYS A 93 -42.92 -64.14 -7.79
CA LYS A 93 -41.68 -64.88 -8.04
C LYS A 93 -40.40 -64.05 -8.14
N ASP A 94 -40.45 -62.72 -8.00
CA ASP A 94 -39.22 -61.93 -7.86
C ASP A 94 -39.41 -60.73 -6.92
N ASN A 95 -38.48 -60.58 -5.96
CA ASN A 95 -38.47 -59.51 -4.97
C ASN A 95 -38.04 -58.18 -5.60
N VAL A 96 -38.93 -57.19 -5.61
CA VAL A 96 -38.59 -55.80 -6.00
C VAL A 96 -37.96 -55.09 -4.79
N LEU A 97 -36.66 -54.84 -4.85
CA LEU A 97 -35.88 -54.28 -3.74
C LEU A 97 -35.80 -52.74 -3.73
N ALA A 98 -36.15 -52.04 -4.83
CA ALA A 98 -36.28 -50.58 -4.88
C ALA A 98 -36.96 -50.10 -6.19
N VAL A 99 -37.65 -48.96 -6.12
CA VAL A 99 -38.17 -48.22 -7.28
C VAL A 99 -37.51 -46.83 -7.27
N LEU A 100 -36.88 -46.43 -8.37
CA LEU A 100 -36.21 -45.14 -8.54
C LEU A 100 -37.10 -44.19 -9.35
N ALA A 101 -37.52 -43.08 -8.73
CA ALA A 101 -38.26 -42.03 -9.40
C ALA A 101 -37.35 -41.19 -10.31
N GLY A 102 -37.89 -40.72 -11.42
CA GLY A 102 -37.20 -39.84 -12.36
C GLY A 102 -36.75 -38.51 -11.72
N PRO A 103 -35.94 -37.72 -12.44
CA PRO A 103 -35.05 -36.70 -11.86
C PRO A 103 -35.73 -35.42 -11.35
N ASN A 104 -37.07 -35.36 -11.30
CA ASN A 104 -37.81 -34.13 -11.01
C ASN A 104 -38.28 -34.08 -9.54
N ALA A 105 -37.57 -33.32 -8.71
CA ALA A 105 -37.84 -33.19 -7.27
C ALA A 105 -39.26 -32.69 -6.95
N PHE A 106 -39.88 -31.93 -7.85
CA PHE A 106 -41.24 -31.42 -7.69
C PHE A 106 -42.30 -32.54 -7.77
N ILE A 107 -42.05 -33.59 -8.56
CA ILE A 107 -42.98 -34.74 -8.75
C ILE A 107 -42.94 -35.68 -7.55
N SER A 108 -41.77 -35.84 -6.91
CA SER A 108 -41.62 -36.68 -5.71
C SER A 108 -42.34 -36.10 -4.48
N GLN A 109 -42.42 -34.77 -4.38
CA GLN A 109 -43.14 -34.06 -3.32
C GLN A 109 -44.67 -34.06 -3.56
N PHE A 110 -45.08 -33.90 -4.82
CA PHE A 110 -46.47 -33.83 -5.25
C PHE A 110 -47.22 -35.16 -5.01
N MET A 111 -46.64 -36.29 -5.44
CA MET A 111 -47.31 -37.59 -5.35
C MET A 111 -47.53 -38.05 -3.90
N SER A 112 -46.58 -37.76 -2.99
CA SER A 112 -46.66 -38.08 -1.56
C SER A 112 -47.87 -37.42 -0.85
N ASN A 113 -48.26 -36.22 -1.29
CA ASN A 113 -49.05 -35.29 -0.46
C ASN A 113 -50.48 -35.04 -0.96
N ILE A 114 -50.92 -35.73 -2.02
CA ILE A 114 -52.23 -35.52 -2.67
C ILE A 114 -53.00 -36.86 -2.82
N LEU A 115 -52.31 -37.91 -3.28
CA LEU A 115 -52.92 -39.21 -3.61
C LEU A 115 -53.48 -39.98 -2.39
N SER A 116 -53.13 -39.56 -1.17
CA SER A 116 -53.64 -40.10 0.09
C SER A 116 -54.95 -39.45 0.58
N ILE A 117 -55.51 -38.45 -0.14
CA ILE A 117 -56.71 -37.73 0.32
C ILE A 117 -57.80 -37.63 -0.76
N TYR A 118 -57.47 -37.16 -1.95
CA TYR A 118 -58.46 -36.44 -2.76
C TYR A 118 -59.27 -37.33 -3.73
N LYS A 119 -60.49 -37.70 -3.32
CA LYS A 119 -61.59 -38.07 -4.24
C LYS A 119 -62.11 -36.82 -4.98
N ILE A 120 -61.34 -36.34 -5.97
CA ILE A 120 -61.63 -35.18 -6.84
C ILE A 120 -61.28 -35.53 -8.31
N PRO A 121 -62.09 -35.14 -9.31
CA PRO A 121 -61.86 -35.46 -10.74
C PRO A 121 -61.03 -34.42 -11.50
N GLN A 122 -60.67 -34.75 -12.75
CA GLN A 122 -60.28 -33.82 -13.84
C GLN A 122 -61.04 -34.20 -15.11
N GLU A 123 -61.53 -33.19 -15.84
CA GLU A 123 -62.21 -33.31 -17.12
C GLU A 123 -61.75 -32.18 -18.06
N ASP A 124 -61.60 -32.47 -19.35
CA ASP A 124 -60.90 -31.64 -20.35
C ASP A 124 -61.75 -31.54 -21.64
N ALA A 125 -61.77 -30.36 -22.28
CA ALA A 125 -62.33 -30.20 -23.62
C ALA A 125 -61.44 -30.94 -24.64
N VAL A 126 -62.01 -31.93 -25.32
CA VAL A 126 -61.35 -32.76 -26.33
C VAL A 126 -61.63 -32.17 -27.72
N ASN A 127 -60.61 -31.63 -28.38
CA ASN A 127 -60.61 -31.48 -29.84
C ASN A 127 -59.70 -32.57 -30.42
N GLU A 128 -60.24 -33.42 -31.30
CA GLU A 128 -59.48 -34.42 -32.03
C GLU A 128 -58.57 -33.71 -33.06
N CYS A 129 -57.33 -34.21 -33.22
CA CYS A 129 -56.41 -33.73 -34.25
C CYS A 129 -56.88 -34.23 -35.62
N THR A 130 -56.83 -33.36 -36.63
CA THR A 130 -57.29 -33.59 -38.00
C THR A 130 -56.24 -34.29 -38.87
N GLY A 131 -54.97 -34.27 -38.47
CA GLY A 131 -53.85 -34.79 -39.26
C GLY A 131 -53.37 -33.84 -40.36
N GLU A 132 -54.00 -32.68 -40.52
CA GLU A 132 -53.62 -31.61 -41.44
C GLU A 132 -52.87 -30.46 -40.73
N GLU A 133 -52.65 -30.55 -39.42
CA GLU A 133 -51.93 -29.53 -38.66
C GLU A 133 -50.46 -29.41 -39.09
N GLN A 134 -50.00 -28.19 -39.34
CA GLN A 134 -48.63 -27.89 -39.72
C GLN A 134 -47.86 -27.24 -38.57
N LEU A 135 -46.68 -27.77 -38.25
CA LEU A 135 -45.82 -27.27 -37.16
C LEU A 135 -45.45 -25.79 -37.32
N GLU A 136 -45.37 -25.33 -38.57
CA GLU A 136 -45.03 -23.95 -38.95
C GLU A 136 -46.11 -22.93 -38.57
N THR A 137 -47.35 -23.39 -38.31
CA THR A 137 -48.48 -22.53 -37.96
C THR A 137 -48.57 -22.22 -36.46
N LEU A 138 -47.73 -22.87 -35.63
CA LEU A 138 -47.71 -22.67 -34.19
C LEU A 138 -47.01 -21.34 -33.82
N PRO A 139 -47.50 -20.61 -32.80
CA PRO A 139 -46.89 -19.35 -32.38
C PRO A 139 -45.47 -19.58 -31.85
N GLN A 140 -44.47 -19.03 -32.55
CA GLN A 140 -43.04 -19.12 -32.20
C GLN A 140 -42.71 -18.58 -30.80
N SER A 141 -43.55 -17.72 -30.23
CA SER A 141 -43.41 -17.20 -28.87
C SER A 141 -43.66 -18.25 -27.77
N VAL A 142 -44.37 -19.34 -28.09
CA VAL A 142 -44.76 -20.41 -27.16
C VAL A 142 -44.11 -21.74 -27.56
N PHE A 143 -43.99 -21.99 -28.87
CA PHE A 143 -43.39 -23.20 -29.41
C PHE A 143 -42.15 -22.84 -30.22
N ASP A 144 -40.97 -23.06 -29.62
CA ASP A 144 -39.71 -22.91 -30.35
C ASP A 144 -39.72 -23.93 -31.51
N THR A 145 -39.43 -23.49 -32.72
CA THR A 145 -39.31 -24.37 -33.90
C THR A 145 -37.86 -24.76 -34.15
N ARG A 146 -36.91 -24.13 -33.44
CA ARG A 146 -35.48 -24.44 -33.52
C ARG A 146 -35.13 -25.58 -32.58
N MET A 147 -34.08 -26.32 -32.93
CA MET A 147 -33.61 -27.42 -32.10
C MET A 147 -33.10 -26.88 -30.76
N THR A 148 -33.79 -27.19 -29.68
CA THR A 148 -33.38 -26.81 -28.32
C THR A 148 -32.10 -27.52 -27.92
N GLY A 149 -31.34 -26.95 -26.97
CA GLY A 149 -30.09 -27.56 -26.49
C GLY A 149 -30.26 -29.00 -25.97
N GLN A 150 -31.43 -29.32 -25.41
CA GLN A 150 -31.76 -30.68 -24.99
C GLN A 150 -32.01 -31.60 -26.18
N SER A 151 -32.73 -31.15 -27.21
CA SER A 151 -32.93 -31.90 -28.46
C SER A 151 -31.61 -32.13 -29.20
N TYR A 152 -30.72 -31.13 -29.21
CA TYR A 152 -29.35 -31.25 -29.72
C TYR A 152 -28.52 -32.28 -28.94
N SER A 153 -28.70 -32.34 -27.63
CA SER A 153 -28.06 -33.36 -26.79
C SER A 153 -28.57 -34.77 -27.09
N VAL A 154 -29.88 -34.93 -27.34
CA VAL A 154 -30.48 -36.21 -27.75
C VAL A 154 -29.91 -36.66 -29.10
N TYR A 155 -29.90 -35.76 -30.08
CA TYR A 155 -29.29 -36.00 -31.40
C TYR A 155 -27.84 -36.50 -31.27
N ASN A 156 -26.98 -35.76 -30.56
CA ASN A 156 -25.57 -36.16 -30.38
C ASN A 156 -25.41 -37.47 -29.59
N ALA A 157 -26.30 -37.76 -28.63
CA ALA A 157 -26.24 -39.00 -27.86
C ALA A 157 -26.50 -40.23 -28.74
N VAL A 158 -27.43 -40.14 -29.69
CA VAL A 158 -27.73 -41.23 -30.64
C VAL A 158 -26.53 -41.48 -31.55
N HIS A 159 -25.92 -40.40 -32.08
CA HIS A 159 -24.68 -40.51 -32.86
C HIS A 159 -23.52 -41.08 -32.03
N ALA A 160 -23.37 -40.70 -30.77
CA ALA A 160 -22.33 -41.24 -29.89
C ALA A 160 -22.48 -42.76 -29.71
N VAL A 161 -23.71 -43.25 -29.54
CA VAL A 161 -24.00 -44.69 -29.47
C VAL A 161 -23.70 -45.38 -30.79
N ALA A 162 -24.09 -44.79 -31.93
CA ALA A 162 -23.81 -45.35 -33.25
C ALA A 162 -22.30 -45.47 -33.52
N HIS A 163 -21.52 -44.44 -33.20
CA HIS A 163 -20.05 -44.47 -33.32
C HIS A 163 -19.40 -45.49 -32.36
N ALA A 164 -19.92 -45.63 -31.13
CA ALA A 164 -19.46 -46.66 -30.21
C ALA A 164 -19.74 -48.07 -30.74
N LEU A 165 -20.93 -48.30 -31.31
CA LEU A 165 -21.32 -49.56 -31.95
C LEU A 165 -20.45 -49.88 -33.16
N GLN A 166 -20.22 -48.90 -34.05
CA GLN A 166 -19.31 -49.05 -35.18
C GLN A 166 -17.89 -49.46 -34.73
N THR A 167 -17.38 -48.82 -33.66
CA THR A 167 -16.06 -49.14 -33.11
C THR A 167 -16.03 -50.55 -32.50
N LEU A 168 -17.09 -50.95 -31.79
CA LEU A 168 -17.24 -52.31 -31.27
C LEU A 168 -17.24 -53.35 -32.40
N LEU A 169 -18.06 -53.16 -33.44
CA LEU A 169 -18.19 -54.08 -34.56
C LEU A 169 -16.91 -54.20 -35.38
N SER A 170 -16.23 -53.07 -35.66
CA SER A 170 -14.95 -53.07 -36.38
C SER A 170 -13.83 -53.76 -35.60
N SER A 171 -13.80 -53.63 -34.27
CA SER A 171 -12.85 -54.35 -33.41
C SER A 171 -13.04 -55.88 -33.48
N GLN A 172 -14.30 -56.33 -33.53
CA GLN A 172 -14.64 -57.75 -33.64
C GLN A 172 -14.34 -58.32 -35.03
N HIS A 173 -14.56 -57.54 -36.10
CA HIS A 173 -14.19 -57.92 -37.46
C HIS A 173 -12.67 -58.04 -37.65
N LYS A 174 -11.86 -57.14 -37.07
CA LYS A 174 -10.38 -57.28 -37.06
C LYS A 174 -9.92 -58.56 -36.37
N TRP A 175 -10.60 -58.97 -35.30
CA TRP A 175 -10.30 -60.23 -34.60
C TRP A 175 -10.73 -61.48 -35.40
N MET A 176 -11.81 -61.38 -36.18
CA MET A 176 -12.33 -62.47 -37.02
C MET A 176 -11.58 -62.65 -38.35
N SER A 177 -10.88 -61.63 -38.86
CA SER A 177 -10.02 -61.75 -40.07
C SER A 177 -8.88 -62.77 -39.90
N THR A 178 -8.48 -63.08 -38.67
CA THR A 178 -7.42 -64.05 -38.35
C THR A 178 -7.92 -65.50 -38.25
N ARG A 179 -9.23 -65.78 -38.38
CA ARG A 179 -9.78 -67.15 -38.29
C ARG A 179 -10.94 -67.34 -39.26
N LYS A 180 -10.72 -68.12 -40.33
CA LYS A 180 -11.71 -68.42 -41.37
C LYS A 180 -13.05 -68.90 -40.80
N SER A 181 -14.10 -68.17 -41.19
CA SER A 181 -15.51 -68.56 -41.37
C SER A 181 -16.22 -69.33 -40.25
N SER A 182 -17.07 -68.62 -39.50
CA SER A 182 -18.37 -69.16 -39.09
C SER A 182 -19.37 -68.01 -38.88
N LYS A 183 -20.65 -68.30 -39.20
CA LYS A 183 -21.80 -67.37 -39.24
C LYS A 183 -21.92 -66.49 -37.98
N VAL A 184 -22.12 -65.20 -38.25
CA VAL A 184 -22.37 -64.08 -37.34
C VAL A 184 -23.55 -64.36 -36.38
N ARG A 185 -23.26 -64.66 -35.11
CA ARG A 185 -24.14 -64.38 -33.95
C ARG A 185 -23.51 -63.22 -33.18
N ILE A 186 -23.71 -62.01 -33.70
CA ILE A 186 -23.26 -60.76 -33.09
C ILE A 186 -24.39 -60.27 -32.16
N LEU A 187 -24.05 -59.82 -30.95
CA LEU A 187 -24.94 -59.36 -29.87
C LEU A 187 -25.65 -60.41 -28.98
N ASN A 188 -24.89 -61.31 -28.34
CA ASN A 188 -25.34 -61.77 -27.00
C ASN A 188 -24.21 -61.96 -25.98
N LYS A 189 -23.02 -61.42 -26.27
CA LYS A 189 -21.90 -61.39 -25.32
C LYS A 189 -21.40 -59.96 -25.16
N ASN A 190 -21.80 -59.36 -24.05
CA ASN A 190 -21.16 -58.24 -23.33
C ASN A 190 -21.63 -56.82 -23.67
N VAL A 191 -22.84 -56.45 -23.24
CA VAL A 191 -23.33 -55.05 -23.15
C VAL A 191 -22.33 -54.16 -22.38
N TRP A 192 -21.66 -54.69 -21.35
CA TRP A 192 -20.63 -53.99 -20.58
C TRP A 192 -19.40 -53.55 -21.40
N GLN A 193 -19.10 -54.22 -22.53
CA GLN A 193 -17.98 -53.81 -23.40
C GLN A 193 -18.29 -52.51 -24.15
N LEU A 194 -19.56 -52.18 -24.39
CA LEU A 194 -19.96 -50.95 -25.08
C LEU A 194 -19.57 -49.70 -24.29
N HIS A 195 -19.62 -49.76 -22.95
CA HIS A 195 -19.22 -48.65 -22.08
C HIS A 195 -17.77 -48.22 -22.29
N LYS A 196 -16.86 -49.18 -22.54
CA LYS A 196 -15.46 -48.90 -22.86
C LYS A 196 -15.34 -48.08 -24.14
N TYR A 197 -16.11 -48.42 -25.16
CA TYR A 197 -16.09 -47.71 -26.44
C TYR A 197 -16.77 -46.35 -26.34
N LEU A 198 -17.90 -46.25 -25.63
CA LEU A 198 -18.61 -45.00 -25.36
C LEU A 198 -17.71 -43.93 -24.69
N ARG A 199 -16.88 -44.33 -23.72
CA ARG A 199 -15.93 -43.41 -23.06
C ARG A 199 -14.87 -42.83 -24.00
N THR A 200 -14.59 -43.50 -25.12
CA THR A 200 -13.55 -43.10 -26.08
C THR A 200 -14.12 -42.54 -27.38
N VAL A 201 -15.44 -42.37 -27.46
CA VAL A 201 -16.08 -41.83 -28.66
C VAL A 201 -15.62 -40.39 -28.90
N SER A 202 -15.14 -40.14 -30.11
CA SER A 202 -14.91 -38.80 -30.63
C SER A 202 -15.34 -38.75 -32.09
N PHE A 203 -16.26 -37.86 -32.43
CA PHE A 203 -16.75 -37.68 -33.80
C PHE A 203 -17.09 -36.22 -34.05
N ASN A 204 -17.18 -35.85 -35.32
CA ASN A 204 -17.76 -34.57 -35.71
C ASN A 204 -19.22 -34.80 -36.06
N ASN A 205 -20.11 -34.01 -35.49
CA ASN A 205 -21.52 -34.06 -35.85
C ASN A 205 -21.81 -33.26 -37.13
N SER A 206 -23.05 -33.26 -37.59
CA SER A 206 -23.44 -32.61 -38.85
C SER A 206 -23.37 -31.08 -38.81
N ALA A 207 -23.23 -30.47 -37.63
CA ALA A 207 -22.90 -29.06 -37.46
C ALA A 207 -21.39 -28.76 -37.55
N GLY A 208 -20.55 -29.78 -37.74
CA GLY A 208 -19.08 -29.66 -37.79
C GLY A 208 -18.43 -29.55 -36.41
N GLU A 209 -19.19 -29.77 -35.33
CA GLU A 209 -18.68 -29.70 -33.97
C GLU A 209 -18.10 -31.04 -33.51
N LYS A 210 -16.93 -30.99 -32.87
CA LYS A 210 -16.28 -32.19 -32.32
C LYS A 210 -16.91 -32.57 -30.99
N ILE A 211 -17.62 -33.69 -30.96
CA ILE A 211 -18.22 -34.27 -29.76
C ILE A 211 -17.26 -35.31 -29.17
N PHE A 212 -16.96 -35.20 -27.88
CA PHE A 212 -16.18 -36.18 -27.13
C PHE A 212 -16.43 -36.06 -25.62
N PHE A 213 -16.04 -37.10 -24.88
CA PHE A 213 -16.13 -37.13 -23.42
C PHE A 213 -14.77 -36.88 -22.78
N ASP A 214 -14.74 -36.10 -21.70
CA ASP A 214 -13.55 -35.89 -20.89
C ASP A 214 -13.20 -37.13 -20.03
N GLN A 215 -12.11 -37.05 -19.26
CA GLN A 215 -11.67 -38.14 -18.37
C GLN A 215 -12.72 -38.52 -17.30
N ASN A 216 -13.65 -37.62 -16.99
CA ASN A 216 -14.72 -37.81 -16.03
C ASN A 216 -16.03 -38.30 -16.69
N GLY A 217 -16.05 -38.50 -18.01
CA GLY A 217 -17.25 -38.88 -18.77
C GLY A 217 -18.24 -37.75 -19.01
N LYS A 218 -17.83 -36.48 -18.85
CA LYS A 218 -18.64 -35.30 -19.17
C LYS A 218 -18.42 -34.90 -20.62
N ILE A 219 -19.47 -34.43 -21.28
CA ILE A 219 -19.36 -33.89 -22.64
C ILE A 219 -18.54 -32.60 -22.59
N ALA A 220 -17.46 -32.55 -23.36
CA ALA A 220 -16.56 -31.40 -23.39
C ALA A 220 -16.94 -30.51 -24.59
N THR A 221 -18.06 -29.79 -24.46
CA THR A 221 -18.60 -28.87 -25.49
C THR A 221 -18.72 -27.46 -24.94
N GLY A 222 -18.67 -26.47 -25.84
CA GLY A 222 -18.95 -25.08 -25.48
C GLY A 222 -20.42 -24.80 -25.19
N PHE A 223 -20.70 -23.58 -24.73
CA PHE A 223 -22.06 -23.07 -24.54
C PHE A 223 -22.30 -21.85 -25.41
N ASP A 224 -23.54 -21.68 -25.88
CA ASP A 224 -23.96 -20.44 -26.52
C ASP A 224 -24.51 -19.46 -25.46
N VAL A 225 -24.15 -18.18 -25.59
CA VAL A 225 -24.70 -17.11 -24.78
C VAL A 225 -25.83 -16.46 -25.56
N ILE A 226 -27.05 -16.57 -25.02
CA ILE A 226 -28.28 -16.12 -25.66
C ILE A 226 -28.83 -14.91 -24.89
N ASN A 227 -29.16 -13.85 -25.62
CA ASN A 227 -29.90 -12.71 -25.10
C ASN A 227 -31.37 -12.80 -25.54
N TRP A 228 -32.29 -12.62 -24.60
CA TRP A 228 -33.73 -12.57 -24.88
C TRP A 228 -34.15 -11.12 -25.11
N VAL A 229 -34.47 -10.78 -26.35
CA VAL A 229 -34.90 -9.42 -26.71
C VAL A 229 -36.42 -9.38 -26.75
N THR A 230 -37.01 -8.55 -25.90
CA THR A 230 -38.45 -8.29 -25.89
C THR A 230 -38.76 -7.12 -26.82
N PHE A 231 -39.66 -7.34 -27.78
CA PHE A 231 -40.16 -6.30 -28.66
C PHE A 231 -41.39 -5.60 -28.05
N PRO A 232 -41.71 -4.36 -28.49
CA PRO A 232 -42.88 -3.62 -27.98
C PRO A 232 -44.22 -4.36 -28.14
N ASN A 233 -44.30 -5.30 -29.08
CA ASN A 233 -45.46 -6.16 -29.31
C ASN A 233 -45.53 -7.37 -28.35
N GLN A 234 -44.75 -7.38 -27.26
CA GLN A 234 -44.64 -8.47 -26.28
C GLN A 234 -44.12 -9.80 -26.85
N SER A 235 -43.59 -9.80 -28.08
CA SER A 235 -42.88 -10.95 -28.61
C SER A 235 -41.44 -10.97 -28.09
N PHE A 236 -40.89 -12.17 -27.93
CA PHE A 236 -39.50 -12.38 -27.51
C PHE A 236 -38.73 -13.05 -28.64
N HIS A 237 -37.49 -12.63 -28.85
CA HIS A 237 -36.60 -13.26 -29.81
C HIS A 237 -35.25 -13.56 -29.15
N GLN A 238 -34.82 -14.80 -29.27
CA GLN A 238 -33.51 -15.25 -28.80
C GLN A 238 -32.44 -14.87 -29.82
N VAL A 239 -31.46 -14.07 -29.39
CA VAL A 239 -30.31 -13.68 -30.22
C VAL A 239 -29.06 -14.26 -29.58
N LYS A 240 -28.29 -15.04 -30.34
CA LYS A 240 -26.96 -15.49 -29.93
C LYS A 240 -26.03 -14.28 -29.88
N VAL A 241 -25.58 -13.91 -28.68
CA VAL A 241 -24.70 -12.75 -28.46
C VAL A 241 -23.25 -13.15 -28.19
N GLY A 242 -23.00 -14.43 -27.89
CA GLY A 242 -21.67 -14.93 -27.66
C GLY A 242 -21.60 -16.44 -27.53
N LYS A 243 -20.41 -16.93 -27.17
CA LYS A 243 -20.12 -18.33 -26.90
C LYS A 243 -19.10 -18.46 -25.77
N VAL A 244 -19.19 -19.56 -25.04
CA VAL A 244 -18.22 -20.03 -24.05
C VAL A 244 -17.52 -21.25 -24.65
N ASP A 245 -16.22 -21.14 -24.89
CA ASP A 245 -15.40 -22.23 -25.42
C ASP A 245 -14.44 -22.73 -24.34
N PRO A 246 -14.66 -23.93 -23.76
CA PRO A 246 -13.82 -24.46 -22.70
C PRO A 246 -12.40 -24.82 -23.18
N PHE A 247 -12.15 -24.85 -24.49
CA PHE A 247 -10.82 -25.12 -25.07
C PHE A 247 -10.08 -23.85 -25.49
N ALA A 248 -10.73 -22.70 -25.42
CA ALA A 248 -10.07 -21.43 -25.69
C ALA A 248 -9.13 -21.05 -24.54
N PRO A 249 -8.04 -20.29 -24.82
CA PRO A 249 -7.18 -19.75 -23.78
C PRO A 249 -7.99 -18.85 -22.82
N PRO A 250 -7.53 -18.63 -21.57
CA PRO A 250 -8.31 -17.94 -20.53
C PRO A 250 -8.92 -16.60 -20.97
N ASN A 251 -8.19 -15.82 -21.76
CA ASN A 251 -8.62 -14.51 -22.27
C ASN A 251 -9.66 -14.58 -23.40
N LYS A 252 -9.99 -15.76 -23.91
CA LYS A 252 -10.98 -16.00 -24.98
C LYS A 252 -12.00 -17.07 -24.61
N LEU A 253 -12.04 -17.49 -23.34
CA LEU A 253 -12.99 -18.48 -22.83
C LEU A 253 -14.44 -18.04 -23.05
N LEU A 254 -14.73 -16.75 -22.81
CA LEU A 254 -16.00 -16.11 -23.15
C LEU A 254 -15.77 -15.14 -24.30
N SER A 255 -16.51 -15.33 -25.39
CA SER A 255 -16.48 -14.49 -26.58
C SER A 255 -17.86 -13.88 -26.79
N ILE A 256 -18.03 -12.58 -26.56
CA ILE A 256 -19.26 -11.83 -26.88
C ILE A 256 -19.04 -11.13 -28.21
N SER A 257 -19.79 -11.52 -29.24
CA SER A 257 -19.61 -11.07 -30.63
C SER A 257 -20.67 -10.07 -31.09
N ALA A 258 -21.77 -9.90 -30.35
CA ALA A 258 -22.85 -8.98 -30.71
C ALA A 258 -23.14 -7.96 -29.60
N GLU A 259 -23.59 -6.76 -30.01
CA GLU A 259 -24.01 -5.69 -29.12
C GLU A 259 -25.28 -6.13 -28.36
N ILE A 260 -25.17 -6.27 -27.04
CA ILE A 260 -26.31 -6.67 -26.19
C ILE A 260 -27.29 -5.50 -26.12
N THR A 261 -28.48 -5.69 -26.67
CA THR A 261 -29.56 -4.69 -26.58
C THR A 261 -30.09 -4.64 -25.15
N TRP A 262 -29.77 -3.56 -24.43
CA TRP A 262 -30.34 -3.29 -23.12
C TRP A 262 -31.72 -2.63 -23.23
N PRO A 263 -32.65 -2.90 -22.30
CA PRO A 263 -33.92 -2.18 -22.22
C PRO A 263 -33.70 -0.67 -22.13
N THR A 264 -34.59 0.12 -22.75
CA THR A 264 -34.48 1.59 -22.82
C THR A 264 -34.43 2.28 -21.46
N MET A 265 -34.96 1.65 -20.40
CA MET A 265 -34.85 2.14 -19.03
C MET A 265 -33.39 2.26 -18.56
N PHE A 266 -32.48 1.46 -19.13
CA PHE A 266 -31.06 1.45 -18.79
C PHE A 266 -30.20 2.27 -19.76
N LYS A 267 -30.71 3.34 -20.38
CA LYS A 267 -29.95 4.28 -21.27
C LYS A 267 -28.91 3.61 -22.20
N LYS A 268 -29.13 2.35 -22.63
CA LYS A 268 -28.19 1.51 -23.38
C LYS A 268 -26.80 1.30 -22.74
N VAL A 269 -26.63 1.45 -21.43
CA VAL A 269 -25.35 1.18 -20.73
C VAL A 269 -25.50 -0.09 -19.90
N GLN A 270 -24.44 -0.91 -19.84
CA GLN A 270 -24.40 -2.08 -18.98
C GLN A 270 -24.63 -1.68 -17.51
N PRO A 271 -25.65 -2.22 -16.83
CA PRO A 271 -25.85 -1.95 -15.42
C PRO A 271 -24.73 -2.61 -14.60
N VAL A 272 -24.11 -1.83 -13.71
CA VAL A 272 -23.11 -2.33 -12.77
C VAL A 272 -23.83 -2.72 -11.48
N SER A 273 -23.70 -3.98 -11.07
CA SER A 273 -24.22 -4.46 -9.78
C SER A 273 -23.25 -4.10 -8.65
N ALA A 274 -23.17 -2.82 -8.30
CA ALA A 274 -22.40 -2.32 -7.16
C ALA A 274 -23.31 -2.10 -5.95
N CYS A 275 -22.82 -2.41 -4.75
CA CYS A 275 -23.57 -2.17 -3.51
C CYS A 275 -23.58 -0.69 -3.13
N ASN A 276 -22.47 -0.01 -3.40
CA ASN A 276 -22.25 1.40 -3.10
C ASN A 276 -21.14 1.97 -4.00
N ASP A 277 -21.02 3.29 -4.01
CA ASP A 277 -20.03 3.99 -4.81
C ASP A 277 -18.60 3.73 -4.31
N HIS A 278 -17.64 3.85 -5.23
CA HIS A 278 -16.22 3.68 -4.91
C HIS A 278 -15.69 4.83 -4.05
N CYS A 279 -14.74 4.53 -3.16
CA CYS A 279 -14.12 5.56 -2.34
C CYS A 279 -13.23 6.48 -3.20
N VAL A 280 -13.29 7.79 -2.94
CA VAL A 280 -12.39 8.76 -3.57
C VAL A 280 -11.03 8.77 -2.87
N SER A 281 -10.00 9.28 -3.54
CA SER A 281 -8.67 9.45 -2.94
C SER A 281 -8.75 10.29 -1.65
N GLY A 282 -7.98 9.94 -0.63
CA GLY A 282 -8.07 10.49 0.73
C GLY A 282 -8.95 9.69 1.69
N TYR A 283 -9.68 8.69 1.16
CA TYR A 283 -10.52 7.78 1.93
C TYR A 283 -10.07 6.33 1.74
N SER A 284 -10.36 5.48 2.72
CA SER A 284 -10.17 4.04 2.67
C SER A 284 -11.48 3.30 2.95
N LYS A 285 -11.58 2.08 2.45
CA LYS A 285 -12.72 1.20 2.72
C LYS A 285 -12.76 0.81 4.19
N VAL A 286 -13.95 0.82 4.75
CA VAL A 286 -14.23 0.29 6.08
C VAL A 286 -15.36 -0.72 5.98
N LYS A 287 -15.15 -1.90 6.57
CA LYS A 287 -16.15 -2.96 6.59
C LYS A 287 -17.36 -2.53 7.39
N ILE A 288 -18.55 -2.73 6.83
CA ILE A 288 -19.82 -2.59 7.55
C ILE A 288 -20.18 -3.96 8.16
N GLU A 289 -20.32 -4.01 9.48
CA GLU A 289 -20.73 -5.24 10.15
C GLU A 289 -22.16 -5.65 9.74
N GLY A 290 -22.36 -6.95 9.49
CA GLY A 290 -23.66 -7.49 9.06
C GLY A 290 -23.98 -7.37 7.56
N LYS A 291 -23.14 -6.72 6.74
CA LYS A 291 -23.29 -6.65 5.28
C LYS A 291 -22.29 -7.56 4.53
N PRO A 292 -22.56 -7.92 3.25
CA PRO A 292 -21.60 -8.65 2.40
C PRO A 292 -20.29 -7.88 2.18
N PHE A 293 -19.20 -8.58 1.86
CA PHE A 293 -17.85 -7.98 1.72
C PHE A 293 -17.76 -6.88 0.65
N CYS A 294 -18.61 -6.92 -0.38
CA CYS A 294 -18.68 -5.92 -1.43
C CYS A 294 -19.36 -4.61 -1.00
N CYS A 295 -19.97 -4.59 0.19
CA CYS A 295 -20.63 -3.42 0.77
C CYS A 295 -19.76 -2.85 1.90
N TYR A 296 -19.09 -1.75 1.61
CA TYR A 296 -18.22 -1.05 2.55
C TYR A 296 -18.65 0.42 2.69
N ASP A 297 -18.12 1.09 3.70
CA ASP A 297 -18.20 2.54 3.84
C ASP A 297 -16.85 3.19 3.52
N CYS A 298 -16.83 4.47 3.20
CA CYS A 298 -15.62 5.23 2.90
C CYS A 298 -15.27 6.15 4.07
N LEU A 299 -14.21 5.80 4.80
CA LEU A 299 -13.73 6.58 5.92
C LEU A 299 -12.51 7.41 5.50
N ARG A 300 -12.44 8.66 5.96
CA ARG A 300 -11.29 9.52 5.73
C ARG A 300 -10.06 8.94 6.42
N CYS A 301 -8.90 9.01 5.75
CA CYS A 301 -7.64 8.55 6.34
C CYS A 301 -7.36 9.25 7.69
N PRO A 302 -6.76 8.55 8.67
CA PRO A 302 -6.34 9.16 9.93
C PRO A 302 -5.15 10.11 9.71
N GLU A 303 -4.90 11.00 10.67
CA GLU A 303 -3.78 11.95 10.61
C GLU A 303 -2.44 11.24 10.39
N GLY A 304 -1.61 11.78 9.49
CA GLY A 304 -0.32 11.18 9.11
C GLY A 304 -0.37 10.15 7.98
N LYS A 305 -1.55 9.59 7.67
CA LYS A 305 -1.73 8.64 6.55
C LYS A 305 -2.46 9.27 5.36
N ILE A 306 -2.23 8.70 4.17
CA ILE A 306 -2.88 9.09 2.92
C ILE A 306 -3.43 7.90 2.13
N SER A 307 -4.30 8.20 1.18
CA SER A 307 -4.78 7.29 0.15
C SER A 307 -4.72 7.99 -1.21
N ASN A 308 -3.78 7.61 -2.08
CA ASN A 308 -3.59 8.24 -3.38
C ASN A 308 -4.42 7.63 -4.52
N LYS A 309 -5.02 6.45 -4.29
CA LYS A 309 -5.83 5.73 -5.28
C LYS A 309 -7.31 5.78 -4.92
N ALA A 310 -8.16 5.79 -5.93
CA ALA A 310 -9.57 5.54 -5.72
C ALA A 310 -9.77 4.10 -5.25
N ASP A 311 -10.75 3.92 -4.37
CA ASP A 311 -11.21 2.64 -3.85
C ASP A 311 -10.12 1.83 -3.11
N ALA A 312 -9.25 2.53 -2.37
CA ALA A 312 -8.17 1.92 -1.61
C ALA A 312 -8.67 1.16 -0.37
N ASP A 313 -8.09 -0.02 -0.12
CA ASP A 313 -8.47 -0.86 1.02
C ASP A 313 -7.92 -0.31 2.35
N ASP A 314 -6.74 0.31 2.35
CA ASP A 314 -6.12 0.91 3.55
C ASP A 314 -5.30 2.16 3.20
N CYS A 315 -5.09 3.03 4.18
CA CYS A 315 -4.25 4.21 4.09
C CYS A 315 -2.79 3.89 4.49
N PHE A 316 -1.83 4.55 3.84
CA PHE A 316 -0.40 4.35 4.08
C PHE A 316 0.29 5.65 4.51
N TRP A 317 1.48 5.54 5.10
CA TRP A 317 2.28 6.69 5.54
C TRP A 317 3.08 7.29 4.39
N CYS A 318 3.27 8.61 4.39
CA CYS A 318 4.23 9.27 3.51
C CYS A 318 5.68 8.90 3.90
N SER A 319 6.60 9.01 2.94
CA SER A 319 8.04 8.92 3.20
C SER A 319 8.51 9.99 4.19
N VAL A 320 9.63 9.77 4.87
CA VAL A 320 10.12 10.64 5.98
C VAL A 320 10.35 12.09 5.54
N ASP A 321 10.75 12.28 4.29
CA ASP A 321 10.98 13.55 3.60
C ASP A 321 9.68 14.26 3.17
N GLN A 322 8.52 13.65 3.41
CA GLN A 322 7.23 14.12 2.92
C GLN A 322 6.18 14.17 4.04
N TYR A 323 5.14 14.96 3.83
CA TYR A 323 4.01 15.07 4.74
C TYR A 323 2.68 15.03 3.98
N PRO A 324 1.60 14.53 4.60
CA PRO A 324 0.29 14.44 3.94
C PRO A 324 -0.32 15.83 3.72
N ASN A 325 -0.95 16.03 2.56
CA ASN A 325 -1.72 17.25 2.32
C ASN A 325 -3.04 17.26 3.14
N LYS A 326 -3.72 18.41 3.21
CA LYS A 326 -4.99 18.54 3.96
C LYS A 326 -6.07 17.56 3.49
N ALA A 327 -6.09 17.21 2.20
CA ALA A 327 -7.03 16.24 1.64
C ALA A 327 -6.59 14.76 1.82
N GLN A 328 -5.42 14.52 2.40
CA GLN A 328 -4.80 13.20 2.62
C GLN A 328 -4.75 12.31 1.37
N ASN A 329 -4.62 12.93 0.19
CA ASN A 329 -4.56 12.23 -1.08
C ASN A 329 -3.18 12.30 -1.75
N THR A 330 -2.32 13.22 -1.31
CA THR A 330 -0.96 13.38 -1.83
C THR A 330 0.04 13.62 -0.71
N CYS A 331 1.26 13.13 -0.92
CA CYS A 331 2.42 13.46 -0.10
C CYS A 331 3.12 14.67 -0.71
N ILE A 332 3.40 15.69 0.12
CA ILE A 332 4.09 16.92 -0.25
C ILE A 332 5.51 16.84 0.35
N PRO A 333 6.57 17.16 -0.40
CA PRO A 333 7.92 17.20 0.16
C PRO A 333 8.04 18.28 1.24
N LYS A 334 8.65 17.94 2.36
CA LYS A 334 8.98 18.90 3.42
C LYS A 334 10.04 19.88 2.94
N GLN A 335 9.95 21.12 3.38
CA GLN A 335 10.94 22.13 3.01
C GLN A 335 12.16 22.07 3.94
N ILE A 336 13.35 22.20 3.36
CA ILE A 336 14.60 22.20 4.11
C ILE A 336 14.84 23.61 4.65
N ILE A 337 14.95 23.76 5.97
CA ILE A 337 15.15 25.05 6.63
C ILE A 337 16.46 25.07 7.42
N PHE A 338 17.23 26.14 7.20
CA PHE A 338 18.45 26.47 7.94
C PHE A 338 18.54 28.00 8.07
N LEU A 339 19.44 28.50 8.93
CA LEU A 339 19.67 29.93 9.07
C LEU A 339 20.42 30.47 7.83
N SER A 340 19.67 30.90 6.81
CA SER A 340 20.22 31.39 5.54
C SER A 340 20.68 32.85 5.63
N TYR A 341 21.68 33.20 4.80
CA TYR A 341 22.11 34.58 4.58
C TYR A 341 21.05 35.43 3.87
N GLU A 342 20.06 34.81 3.24
CA GLU A 342 19.00 35.50 2.49
C GLU A 342 17.82 35.94 3.37
N GLU A 343 17.69 35.37 4.58
CA GLU A 343 16.63 35.74 5.52
C GLU A 343 16.99 36.99 6.33
N TYR A 344 15.97 37.78 6.71
CA TYR A 344 16.16 39.01 7.51
C TYR A 344 16.99 38.79 8.79
N LEU A 345 16.76 37.67 9.48
CA LEU A 345 17.50 37.32 10.71
C LEU A 345 18.99 37.08 10.42
N GLY A 346 19.30 36.33 9.36
CA GLY A 346 20.68 36.04 8.94
C GLY A 346 21.41 37.29 8.46
N ILE A 347 20.74 38.16 7.70
CA ILE A 347 21.28 39.46 7.26
C ILE A 347 21.60 40.34 8.46
N ALA A 348 20.69 40.45 9.43
CA ALA A 348 20.88 41.27 10.62
C ALA A 348 22.08 40.78 11.46
N LEU A 349 22.15 39.49 11.78
CA LEU A 349 23.24 38.91 12.58
C LEU A 349 24.60 39.06 11.88
N THR A 350 24.65 38.80 10.57
CA THR A 350 25.87 38.95 9.76
C THR A 350 26.35 40.41 9.74
N SER A 351 25.43 41.36 9.56
CA SER A 351 25.74 42.79 9.56
C SER A 351 26.29 43.26 10.90
N ILE A 352 25.69 42.80 12.01
CA ILE A 352 26.15 43.10 13.37
C ILE A 352 27.56 42.50 13.61
N ALA A 353 27.81 41.27 13.17
CA ALA A 353 29.10 40.62 13.28
C ALA A 353 30.21 41.40 12.55
N PHE A 354 29.96 41.82 11.30
CA PHE A 354 30.93 42.63 10.54
C PHE A 354 31.15 44.02 11.16
N PHE A 355 30.10 44.67 11.66
CA PHE A 355 30.21 45.96 12.33
C PHE A 355 31.11 45.89 13.56
N PHE A 356 30.89 44.93 14.46
CA PHE A 356 31.73 44.77 15.65
C PHE A 356 33.14 44.25 15.33
N SER A 357 33.29 43.42 14.30
CA SER A 357 34.60 42.99 13.80
C SER A 357 35.42 44.18 13.29
N PHE A 358 34.82 45.05 12.47
CA PHE A 358 35.44 46.29 12.01
C PHE A 358 35.83 47.21 13.17
N PHE A 359 34.92 47.41 14.13
CA PHE A 359 35.20 48.23 15.30
C PHE A 359 36.34 47.65 16.16
N SER A 360 36.37 46.32 16.37
CA SER A 360 37.45 45.64 17.09
C SER A 360 38.81 45.79 16.37
N ALA A 361 38.83 45.64 15.05
CA ALA A 361 40.03 45.85 14.23
C ALA A 361 40.54 47.31 14.30
N MET A 362 39.63 48.28 14.29
CA MET A 362 39.97 49.70 14.46
C MET A 362 40.60 49.95 15.83
N VAL A 363 40.01 49.41 16.90
CA VAL A 363 40.57 49.52 18.27
C VAL A 363 41.95 48.86 18.34
N LEU A 364 42.13 47.66 17.77
CA LEU A 364 43.43 47.01 17.69
C LEU A 364 44.46 47.87 16.94
N GLY A 365 44.08 48.47 15.81
CA GLY A 365 44.92 49.39 15.05
C GLY A 365 45.35 50.62 15.86
N ILE A 366 44.45 51.23 16.63
CA ILE A 366 44.76 52.35 17.53
C ILE A 366 45.78 51.92 18.59
N PHE A 367 45.60 50.77 19.24
CA PHE A 367 46.51 50.26 20.27
C PHE A 367 47.88 49.84 19.72
N ILE A 368 47.97 49.44 18.44
CA ILE A 368 49.24 49.16 17.75
C ILE A 368 49.94 50.47 17.37
N LYS A 369 49.20 51.48 16.87
CA LYS A 369 49.76 52.79 16.53
C LYS A 369 50.28 53.53 17.77
N GLU A 370 49.50 53.55 18.84
CA GLU A 370 49.82 54.20 20.12
C GLU A 370 50.59 53.29 21.09
N ARG A 371 51.28 52.28 20.54
CA ARG A 371 52.14 51.31 21.23
C ARG A 371 52.98 51.91 22.37
N ASP A 372 53.59 53.08 22.18
CA ASP A 372 54.60 53.66 23.08
C ASP A 372 53.99 54.54 24.18
N THR A 373 52.67 54.76 24.14
CA THR A 373 51.97 55.55 25.15
C THR A 373 51.97 54.85 26.53
N PRO A 374 52.07 55.61 27.64
CA PRO A 374 52.16 55.02 28.97
C PRO A 374 50.89 54.28 29.38
N ILE A 375 49.71 54.66 28.87
CA ILE A 375 48.44 53.93 29.10
C ILE A 375 48.53 52.50 28.52
N VAL A 376 48.99 52.36 27.28
CA VAL A 376 49.12 51.04 26.62
C VAL A 376 50.23 50.20 27.26
N LYS A 377 51.33 50.83 27.70
CA LYS A 377 52.44 50.14 28.36
C LYS A 377 52.08 49.65 29.78
N ALA A 378 51.31 50.44 30.53
CA ALA A 378 50.79 50.08 31.85
C ALA A 378 49.78 48.92 31.77
N ASN A 379 49.03 48.82 30.67
CA ASN A 379 48.03 47.79 30.44
C ASN A 379 48.56 46.46 29.87
N ASN A 380 49.87 46.21 29.94
CA ASN A 380 50.51 45.02 29.39
C ASN A 380 50.15 44.77 27.90
N ARG A 381 50.79 45.52 26.97
CA ARG A 381 50.67 45.40 25.48
C ARG A 381 50.15 44.05 25.01
N ASN A 382 50.97 43.00 25.13
CA ASN A 382 50.67 41.76 24.40
C ASN A 382 49.45 41.03 24.96
N LEU A 383 49.15 41.12 26.27
CA LEU A 383 47.91 40.55 26.81
C LEU A 383 46.68 41.27 26.25
N THR A 384 46.78 42.59 26.10
CA THR A 384 45.75 43.41 25.45
C THR A 384 45.60 43.06 23.97
N TYR A 385 46.70 42.81 23.25
CA TYR A 385 46.64 42.37 21.85
C TYR A 385 46.01 40.99 21.70
N ILE A 386 46.37 40.02 22.56
CA ILE A 386 45.75 38.68 22.54
C ILE A 386 44.25 38.79 22.80
N LEU A 387 43.83 39.60 23.78
CA LEU A 387 42.41 39.81 24.06
C LEU A 387 41.66 40.45 22.87
N LEU A 388 42.21 41.50 22.25
CA LEU A 388 41.57 42.14 21.08
C LEU A 388 41.51 41.22 19.86
N ILE A 389 42.55 40.43 19.61
CA ILE A 389 42.55 39.43 18.53
C ILE A 389 41.51 38.34 18.83
N ALA A 390 41.41 37.85 20.07
CA ALA A 390 40.40 36.88 20.46
C ALA A 390 38.97 37.44 20.28
N LEU A 391 38.74 38.70 20.67
CA LEU A 391 37.45 39.37 20.44
C LEU A 391 37.14 39.54 18.95
N LEU A 392 38.12 39.96 18.13
CA LEU A 392 37.97 40.03 16.67
C LEU A 392 37.56 38.68 16.07
N LEU A 393 38.28 37.62 16.44
CA LEU A 393 37.99 36.26 15.98
C LEU A 393 36.63 35.77 16.50
N SER A 394 36.19 36.18 17.69
CA SER A 394 34.87 35.80 18.22
C SER A 394 33.71 36.39 17.42
N PHE A 395 33.83 37.62 16.93
CA PHE A 395 32.82 38.19 16.03
C PHE A 395 32.81 37.45 14.68
N LEU A 396 33.99 37.11 14.14
CA LEU A 396 34.09 36.36 12.88
C LEU A 396 33.63 34.91 13.01
N CYS A 397 33.77 34.27 14.18
CA CYS A 397 33.35 32.87 14.35
C CYS A 397 31.83 32.70 14.26
N SER A 398 31.06 33.75 14.54
CA SER A 398 29.60 33.73 14.36
C SER A 398 29.17 33.39 12.92
N LEU A 399 30.02 33.70 11.93
CA LEU A 399 29.75 33.38 10.52
C LEU A 399 29.80 31.87 10.24
N LEU A 400 30.51 31.09 11.06
CA LEU A 400 30.54 29.62 10.91
C LEU A 400 29.17 28.99 11.17
N PHE A 401 28.32 29.64 11.98
CA PHE A 401 26.98 29.19 12.35
C PHE A 401 25.91 29.53 11.29
N ILE A 402 26.23 30.36 10.29
CA ILE A 402 25.27 30.83 9.28
C ILE A 402 25.47 30.09 7.95
N GLY A 403 24.36 29.80 7.28
CA GLY A 403 24.30 29.10 6.01
C GLY A 403 24.14 27.59 6.18
N GLN A 404 24.27 26.86 5.07
CA GLN A 404 24.07 25.41 5.06
C GLN A 404 25.14 24.71 5.93
N PRO A 405 24.73 23.80 6.83
CA PRO A 405 25.66 23.02 7.63
C PRO A 405 26.40 22.05 6.71
N ASP A 406 27.72 22.17 6.74
CA ASP A 406 28.65 21.30 6.02
C ASP A 406 29.51 20.59 7.05
N GLN A 407 30.09 19.45 6.67
CA GLN A 407 30.87 18.61 7.59
C GLN A 407 32.00 19.40 8.26
N VAL A 408 32.69 20.25 7.50
CA VAL A 408 33.76 21.11 8.02
C VAL A 408 33.23 22.18 8.97
N LYS A 409 32.08 22.80 8.63
CA LYS A 409 31.48 23.85 9.46
C LYS A 409 31.03 23.28 10.81
N CYS A 410 30.33 22.13 10.82
CA CYS A 410 29.89 21.50 12.06
C CYS A 410 31.06 21.18 13.00
N LEU A 411 32.17 20.66 12.44
CA LEU A 411 33.38 20.36 13.21
C LEU A 411 34.01 21.62 13.83
N LEU A 412 34.03 22.73 13.08
CA LEU A 412 34.69 23.96 13.49
C LEU A 412 33.83 24.86 14.39
N GLN A 413 32.50 24.88 14.23
CA GLN A 413 31.60 25.81 14.93
C GLN A 413 31.85 25.82 16.46
N GLN A 414 31.59 24.69 17.12
CA GLN A 414 31.66 24.60 18.58
C GLN A 414 33.09 24.61 19.12
N THR A 415 34.04 24.04 18.36
CA THR A 415 35.45 23.95 18.77
C THR A 415 36.14 25.30 18.71
N VAL A 416 35.97 26.04 17.61
CA VAL A 416 36.52 27.39 17.42
C VAL A 416 35.89 28.35 18.43
N PHE A 417 34.57 28.29 18.62
CA PHE A 417 33.88 29.08 19.63
C PHE A 417 34.46 28.86 21.05
N GLY A 418 34.53 27.61 21.51
CA GLY A 418 35.04 27.29 22.85
C GLY A 418 36.50 27.70 23.08
N ILE A 419 37.37 27.48 22.08
CA ILE A 419 38.79 27.85 22.18
C ILE A 419 38.97 29.38 22.23
N ILE A 420 38.29 30.12 21.35
CA ILE A 420 38.42 31.58 21.28
C ILE A 420 37.95 32.24 22.59
N PHE A 421 36.78 31.83 23.10
CA PHE A 421 36.25 32.41 24.34
C PHE A 421 37.07 32.01 25.57
N SER A 422 37.59 30.79 25.63
CA SER A 422 38.53 30.39 26.68
C SER A 422 39.78 31.28 26.71
N VAL A 423 40.36 31.60 25.54
CA VAL A 423 41.50 32.54 25.44
C VAL A 423 41.10 33.94 25.91
N ALA A 424 39.94 34.46 25.49
CA ALA A 424 39.45 35.78 25.88
C ALA A 424 39.23 35.90 27.40
N ILE A 425 38.51 34.94 28.01
CA ILE A 425 38.25 34.91 29.45
C ILE A 425 39.56 34.73 30.23
N SER A 426 40.45 33.86 29.77
CA SER A 426 41.75 33.65 30.42
C SER A 426 42.63 34.90 30.38
N CYS A 427 42.56 35.71 29.32
CA CYS A 427 43.25 37.00 29.27
C CYS A 427 42.71 37.96 30.32
N ILE A 428 41.39 37.99 30.53
CA ILE A 428 40.77 38.84 31.55
C ILE A 428 41.13 38.34 32.95
N LEU A 429 41.10 37.03 33.18
CA LEU A 429 41.55 36.43 34.44
C LEU A 429 43.03 36.75 34.72
N GLY A 430 43.91 36.59 33.74
CA GLY A 430 45.33 36.95 33.86
C GLY A 430 45.52 38.43 34.17
N LYS A 431 44.68 39.29 33.60
CA LYS A 431 44.72 40.74 33.84
C LYS A 431 44.22 41.12 35.24
N THR A 432 43.09 40.58 35.69
CA THR A 432 42.52 40.86 37.01
C THR A 432 43.40 40.31 38.13
N THR A 433 43.96 39.11 37.95
CA THR A 433 44.90 38.51 38.91
C THR A 433 46.18 39.36 39.05
N ILE A 434 46.77 39.87 37.96
CA ILE A 434 47.92 40.78 38.06
C ILE A 434 47.55 42.04 38.85
N VAL A 435 46.38 42.64 38.61
CA VAL A 435 45.93 43.83 39.34
C VAL A 435 45.80 43.53 40.84
N VAL A 436 45.09 42.47 41.20
CA VAL A 436 44.90 42.07 42.62
C VAL A 436 46.24 41.76 43.29
N LEU A 437 47.15 41.05 42.60
CA LEU A 437 48.46 40.70 43.14
C LEU A 437 49.37 41.92 43.33
N ALA A 438 49.31 42.91 42.42
CA ALA A 438 50.08 44.15 42.55
C ALA A 438 49.71 44.91 43.83
N PHE A 439 48.41 44.98 44.18
CA PHE A 439 47.95 45.61 45.42
C PHE A 439 48.18 44.76 46.67
N MET A 440 48.12 43.42 46.59
CA MET A 440 48.45 42.57 47.74
C MET A 440 49.96 42.54 48.04
N ALA A 441 50.81 42.82 47.04
CA ALA A 441 52.25 42.88 47.19
C ALA A 441 52.79 44.19 47.78
N THR A 442 51.97 45.25 47.86
CA THR A 442 52.34 46.50 48.56
C THR A 442 52.21 46.39 50.08
N LYS A 443 51.55 45.34 50.61
CA LYS A 443 51.50 45.05 52.05
C LYS A 443 52.84 44.46 52.56
N PRO A 444 53.29 44.82 53.79
CA PRO A 444 54.52 44.28 54.36
C PRO A 444 54.46 42.75 54.55
N GLY A 445 55.64 42.11 54.56
CA GLY A 445 55.79 40.66 54.79
C GLY A 445 55.26 39.73 53.69
N SER A 446 54.53 40.23 52.68
CA SER A 446 53.83 39.38 51.71
C SER A 446 54.79 38.56 50.83
N LYS A 447 54.74 37.23 50.97
CA LYS A 447 55.44 36.26 50.09
C LYS A 447 55.01 36.38 48.62
N MET A 448 53.87 37.05 48.35
CA MET A 448 53.29 37.20 47.01
C MET A 448 54.09 38.14 46.10
N ARG A 449 55.02 38.93 46.65
CA ARG A 449 55.89 39.84 45.86
C ARG A 449 56.74 39.10 44.82
N LYS A 450 57.06 37.82 45.04
CA LYS A 450 57.77 36.97 44.06
C LYS A 450 56.92 36.58 42.83
N TRP A 451 55.60 36.65 42.96
CA TRP A 451 54.65 36.19 41.93
C TRP A 451 54.10 37.33 41.07
N VAL A 452 54.36 38.60 41.42
CA VAL A 452 53.92 39.76 40.65
C VAL A 452 54.75 39.86 39.38
N GLY A 453 54.18 39.47 38.23
CA GLY A 453 54.87 39.59 36.96
C GLY A 453 54.03 39.23 35.74
N LYS A 454 54.46 39.72 34.57
CA LYS A 454 53.83 39.44 33.27
C LYS A 454 53.83 37.95 32.93
N ARG A 455 54.84 37.19 33.40
CA ARG A 455 54.96 35.74 33.19
C ARG A 455 53.75 34.99 33.74
N LEU A 456 53.22 35.38 34.90
CA LEU A 456 52.08 34.71 35.52
C LEU A 456 50.82 34.76 34.64
N ALA A 457 50.48 35.93 34.08
CA ALA A 457 49.31 36.02 33.19
C ALA A 457 49.47 35.18 31.92
N TYR A 458 50.67 35.11 31.33
CA TYR A 458 50.89 34.23 30.17
C TYR A 458 50.79 32.75 30.56
N THR A 459 51.30 32.37 31.74
CA THR A 459 51.14 31.00 32.24
C THR A 459 49.67 30.65 32.42
N ILE A 460 48.85 31.56 32.97
CA ILE A 460 47.39 31.37 33.11
C ILE A 460 46.72 31.20 31.74
N VAL A 461 46.99 32.11 30.79
CA VAL A 461 46.39 32.05 29.45
C VAL A 461 46.79 30.76 28.73
N LEU A 462 48.07 30.38 28.78
CA LEU A 462 48.56 29.17 28.14
C LEU A 462 47.99 27.91 28.79
N SER A 463 47.92 27.84 30.13
CA SER A 463 47.38 26.66 30.81
C SER A 463 45.89 26.47 30.53
N CYS A 464 45.10 27.54 30.61
CA CYS A 464 43.65 27.44 30.40
C CYS A 464 43.29 27.15 28.94
N SER A 465 44.02 27.75 27.99
CA SER A 465 43.84 27.45 26.56
C SER A 465 44.25 26.03 26.21
N LEU A 466 45.36 25.52 26.76
CA LEU A 466 45.80 24.14 26.54
C LEU A 466 44.73 23.14 27.05
N VAL A 467 44.17 23.36 28.24
CA VAL A 467 43.08 22.52 28.76
C VAL A 467 41.88 22.53 27.80
N GLN A 468 41.45 23.70 27.34
CA GLN A 468 40.33 23.79 26.39
C GLN A 468 40.62 23.07 25.07
N VAL A 469 41.83 23.25 24.51
CA VAL A 469 42.25 22.58 23.27
C VAL A 469 42.27 21.07 23.46
N THR A 470 42.74 20.56 24.61
CA THR A 470 42.71 19.11 24.89
C THR A 470 41.29 18.57 24.97
N ILE A 471 40.36 19.28 25.63
CA ILE A 471 38.95 18.87 25.69
C ILE A 471 38.34 18.83 24.29
N CYS A 472 38.55 19.87 23.48
CA CYS A 472 38.05 19.91 22.09
C CYS A 472 38.69 18.82 21.21
N SER A 473 39.99 18.54 21.37
CA SER A 473 40.68 17.49 20.60
C SER A 473 40.15 16.09 20.93
N VAL A 474 39.90 15.82 22.22
CA VAL A 474 39.29 14.56 22.68
C VAL A 474 37.86 14.43 22.14
N TRP A 475 37.09 15.51 22.16
CA TRP A 475 35.73 15.51 21.63
C TRP A 475 35.71 15.17 20.13
N LEU A 476 36.57 15.81 19.33
CA LEU A 476 36.69 15.54 17.90
C LEU A 476 37.19 14.11 17.60
N ALA A 477 38.00 13.52 18.47
CA ALA A 477 38.54 12.17 18.27
C ALA A 477 37.53 11.06 18.60
N ILE A 478 36.68 11.26 19.62
CA ILE A 478 35.74 10.24 20.08
C ILE A 478 34.38 10.34 19.38
N SER A 479 33.83 11.56 19.30
CA SER A 479 32.47 11.80 18.85
C SER A 479 32.39 13.18 18.17
N PRO A 480 32.96 13.34 16.96
CA PRO A 480 32.95 14.60 16.26
C PRO A 480 31.51 15.03 15.89
N PRO A 481 31.20 16.34 15.95
CA PRO A 481 29.94 16.87 15.45
C PRO A 481 29.76 16.57 13.96
N PHE A 482 28.53 16.25 13.54
CA PHE A 482 28.20 15.89 12.17
C PHE A 482 26.90 16.57 11.70
N PRO A 483 26.74 16.84 10.40
CA PRO A 483 25.50 17.39 9.87
C PRO A 483 24.38 16.35 9.99
N ASP A 484 23.25 16.76 10.56
CA ASP A 484 22.08 15.92 10.80
C ASP A 484 20.81 16.64 10.34
N SER A 485 19.74 15.88 10.13
CA SER A 485 18.45 16.41 9.69
C SER A 485 17.35 16.00 10.65
N ASP A 486 16.83 16.95 11.42
CA ASP A 486 15.67 16.71 12.26
C ASP A 486 14.40 16.75 11.40
N THR A 487 13.79 15.56 11.27
CA THR A 487 12.60 15.32 10.46
C THR A 487 11.32 15.17 11.30
N TYR A 488 11.44 15.24 12.63
CA TYR A 488 10.36 14.93 13.58
C TYR A 488 9.89 16.14 14.39
N SER A 489 10.72 17.15 14.62
CA SER A 489 10.34 18.28 15.48
C SER A 489 9.32 19.25 14.86
N VAL A 490 9.26 19.34 13.53
CA VAL A 490 8.34 20.21 12.79
C VAL A 490 7.68 19.41 11.66
N SER A 491 6.35 19.36 11.64
CA SER A 491 5.57 18.48 10.75
C SER A 491 5.73 18.80 9.25
N GLU A 492 6.10 20.04 8.91
CA GLU A 492 6.13 20.57 7.53
C GLU A 492 7.56 20.91 7.05
N GLU A 493 8.55 20.85 7.94
CA GLU A 493 9.91 21.37 7.71
C GLU A 493 10.95 20.32 8.12
N ILE A 494 12.05 20.25 7.37
CA ILE A 494 13.25 19.49 7.74
C ILE A 494 14.27 20.51 8.21
N VAL A 495 14.62 20.48 9.49
CA VAL A 495 15.65 21.35 10.03
C VAL A 495 17.00 20.70 9.78
N LEU A 496 17.85 21.37 9.00
CA LEU A 496 19.26 21.00 8.91
C LEU A 496 20.02 21.60 10.08
N GLU A 497 20.60 20.75 10.91
CA GLU A 497 21.35 21.13 12.10
C GLU A 497 22.70 20.40 12.16
N CYS A 498 23.59 20.89 13.03
CA CYS A 498 24.82 20.18 13.34
C CYS A 498 24.60 19.44 14.65
N ASN A 499 24.44 18.12 14.59
CA ASN A 499 24.37 17.29 15.78
C ASN A 499 25.73 17.32 16.50
N GLU A 500 25.72 17.59 17.80
CA GLU A 500 26.95 17.72 18.60
C GLU A 500 27.68 16.38 18.79
N GLY A 501 27.05 15.26 18.41
CA GLY A 501 27.57 13.89 18.51
C GLY A 501 27.54 13.33 19.93
N SER A 502 28.01 14.12 20.91
CA SER A 502 27.92 13.79 22.34
C SER A 502 27.56 15.01 23.16
N SER A 503 26.35 14.98 23.75
CA SER A 503 25.87 16.03 24.65
C SER A 503 26.79 16.20 25.87
N ILE A 504 27.36 15.11 26.40
CA ILE A 504 28.29 15.15 27.54
C ILE A 504 29.54 15.97 27.20
N MET A 505 30.12 15.76 26.02
CA MET A 505 31.33 16.49 25.60
C MET A 505 31.04 17.97 25.33
N PHE A 506 29.90 18.27 24.71
CA PHE A 506 29.43 19.64 24.55
C PHE A 506 29.26 20.37 25.90
N TYR A 507 28.55 19.77 26.86
CA TYR A 507 28.41 20.35 28.20
C TYR A 507 29.73 20.42 28.97
N THR A 508 30.70 19.55 28.67
CA THR A 508 32.04 19.61 29.27
C THR A 508 32.80 20.87 28.80
N VAL A 509 32.72 21.20 27.51
CA VAL A 509 33.28 22.44 26.94
C VAL A 509 32.63 23.68 27.58
N LEU A 510 31.30 23.74 27.60
CA LEU A 510 30.57 24.85 28.22
C LEU A 510 30.83 24.93 29.73
N GLY A 511 30.94 23.79 30.42
CA GLY A 511 31.23 23.70 31.84
C GLY A 511 32.60 24.27 32.19
N PHE A 512 33.65 23.97 31.41
CA PHE A 512 34.97 24.56 31.61
C PHE A 512 34.98 26.07 31.36
N MET A 513 34.29 26.54 30.31
CA MET A 513 34.11 27.98 30.06
C MET A 513 33.35 28.67 31.20
N GLY A 514 32.30 28.05 31.72
CA GLY A 514 31.55 28.52 32.88
C GLY A 514 32.42 28.59 34.14
N PHE A 515 33.26 27.59 34.38
CA PHE A 515 34.22 27.57 35.48
C PHE A 515 35.25 28.70 35.38
N LEU A 516 35.85 28.90 34.20
CA LEU A 516 36.76 30.03 33.95
C LEU A 516 36.07 31.37 34.19
N THR A 517 34.82 31.50 33.74
CA THR A 517 34.01 32.71 33.92
C THR A 517 33.72 32.97 35.40
N LEU A 518 33.37 31.95 36.17
CA LEU A 518 33.13 32.06 37.61
C LEU A 518 34.39 32.52 38.36
N ILE A 519 35.54 31.91 38.08
CA ILE A 519 36.83 32.34 38.67
C ILE A 519 37.16 33.77 38.24
N SER A 520 37.02 34.09 36.96
CA SER A 520 37.27 35.45 36.45
C SER A 520 36.37 36.48 37.14
N PHE A 521 35.08 36.18 37.30
CA PHE A 521 34.12 37.04 37.97
C PHE A 521 34.46 37.22 39.46
N THR A 522 34.80 36.15 40.19
CA THR A 522 35.18 36.25 41.61
C THR A 522 36.43 37.11 41.82
N VAL A 523 37.47 36.91 41.00
CA VAL A 523 38.68 37.75 41.05
C VAL A 523 38.36 39.20 40.65
N ALA A 524 37.56 39.41 39.62
CA ALA A 524 37.12 40.75 39.20
C ALA A 524 36.29 41.46 40.28
N PHE A 525 35.46 40.72 41.04
CA PHE A 525 34.68 41.26 42.14
C PHE A 525 35.56 41.68 43.32
N LEU A 526 36.57 40.85 43.67
CA LEU A 526 37.56 41.22 44.68
C LEU A 526 38.35 42.48 44.28
N ALA A 527 38.67 42.62 43.00
CA ALA A 527 39.38 43.79 42.46
C ALA A 527 38.60 45.10 42.63
N ARG A 528 37.26 45.06 42.77
CA ARG A 528 36.43 46.26 42.96
C ARG A 528 36.69 46.97 44.29
N LYS A 529 37.18 46.25 45.31
CA LYS A 529 37.49 46.83 46.64
C LYS A 529 38.85 47.55 46.69
N LEU A 530 39.59 47.59 45.57
CA LEU A 530 40.90 48.23 45.49
C LEU A 530 40.77 49.77 45.34
N PRO A 531 41.66 50.56 45.94
CA PRO A 531 41.56 52.02 45.96
C PRO A 531 41.64 52.66 44.56
N ASP A 532 40.88 53.74 44.40
CA ASP A 532 40.35 54.36 43.17
C ASP A 532 41.36 55.05 42.21
N SER A 533 42.66 54.73 42.23
CA SER A 533 43.61 55.38 41.29
C SER A 533 43.27 55.13 39.82
N PHE A 534 42.58 54.02 39.51
CA PHE A 534 41.98 53.77 38.20
C PHE A 534 40.61 53.06 38.32
N ASN A 535 39.55 53.62 37.72
CA ASN A 535 38.24 52.98 37.51
C ASN A 535 38.30 51.68 36.65
N GLU A 536 39.50 51.25 36.22
CA GLU A 536 39.69 50.08 35.35
C GLU A 536 39.16 48.78 35.96
N ALA A 537 39.37 48.55 37.26
CA ALA A 537 38.85 47.34 37.93
C ALA A 537 37.32 47.30 37.90
N LYS A 538 36.64 48.45 38.07
CA LYS A 538 35.17 48.56 38.01
C LYS A 538 34.64 48.19 36.63
N PHE A 539 35.26 48.68 35.56
CA PHE A 539 34.88 48.35 34.17
C PHE A 539 35.07 46.87 33.85
N ILE A 540 36.14 46.23 34.36
CA ILE A 540 36.36 44.80 34.18
C ILE A 540 35.31 43.97 34.95
N THR A 541 34.95 44.37 36.17
CA THR A 541 33.89 43.67 36.90
C THR A 541 32.54 43.84 36.19
N PHE A 542 32.24 45.03 35.66
CA PHE A 542 31.01 45.28 34.92
C PHE A 542 30.95 44.46 33.63
N SER A 543 32.06 44.37 32.87
CA SER A 543 32.13 43.54 31.67
C SER A 543 31.94 42.05 31.98
N MET A 544 32.52 41.56 33.07
CA MET A 544 32.32 40.18 33.53
C MET A 544 30.89 39.92 34.00
N LEU A 545 30.23 40.89 34.61
CA LEU A 545 28.82 40.77 35.00
C LEU A 545 27.90 40.67 33.78
N VAL A 546 28.12 41.52 32.77
CA VAL A 546 27.39 41.44 31.49
C VAL A 546 27.61 40.08 30.84
N PHE A 547 28.86 39.62 30.78
CA PHE A 547 29.20 38.29 30.24
C PHE A 547 28.44 37.16 30.97
N CYS A 548 28.50 37.12 32.31
CA CYS A 548 27.76 36.12 33.09
C CYS A 548 26.25 36.16 32.84
N SER A 549 25.66 37.36 32.76
CA SER A 549 24.21 37.52 32.57
C SER A 549 23.72 36.96 31.23
N VAL A 550 24.49 37.15 30.16
CA VAL A 550 24.20 36.61 28.82
C VAL A 550 24.24 35.09 28.85
N TRP A 551 25.30 34.48 29.42
CA TRP A 551 25.45 33.03 29.44
C TRP A 551 24.49 32.31 30.40
N ILE A 552 24.09 32.93 31.50
CA ILE A 552 23.03 32.41 32.38
C ILE A 552 21.68 32.41 31.66
N SER A 553 21.40 33.44 30.86
CA SER A 553 20.16 33.56 30.09
C SER A 553 20.13 32.66 28.84
N PHE A 554 21.31 32.35 28.29
CA PHE A 554 21.47 31.46 27.14
C PHE A 554 20.93 30.05 27.42
N VAL A 555 21.31 29.41 28.54
CA VAL A 555 20.95 28.02 28.84
C VAL A 555 19.43 27.74 28.79
N PRO A 556 18.56 28.48 29.50
CA PRO A 556 17.11 28.24 29.43
C PRO A 556 16.52 28.60 28.07
N THR A 557 17.08 29.58 27.37
CA THR A 557 16.60 30.00 26.04
C THR A 557 16.94 28.93 25.00
N TYR A 558 18.17 28.42 25.01
CA TYR A 558 18.66 27.33 24.16
C TYR A 558 17.77 26.09 24.25
N LEU A 559 17.44 25.68 25.48
CA LEU A 559 16.57 24.52 25.72
C LEU A 559 15.10 24.74 25.33
N SER A 560 14.65 25.99 25.24
CA SER A 560 13.25 26.33 24.90
C SER A 560 13.03 26.54 23.41
N THR A 561 14.06 26.96 22.67
CA THR A 561 13.97 27.21 21.23
C THR A 561 14.32 25.98 20.41
N LYS A 562 13.72 25.84 19.23
CA LYS A 562 14.00 24.74 18.29
C LYS A 562 14.38 25.25 16.91
N GLY A 563 15.09 24.41 16.16
CA GLY A 563 15.48 24.66 14.78
C GLY A 563 16.37 25.89 14.59
N LYS A 564 16.17 26.64 13.51
CA LYS A 564 17.02 27.79 13.14
C LYS A 564 17.12 28.89 14.22
N TYR A 565 16.13 29.02 15.09
CA TYR A 565 16.14 30.02 16.17
C TYR A 565 17.10 29.65 17.30
N MET A 566 17.35 28.35 17.53
CA MET A 566 18.34 27.90 18.52
C MET A 566 19.74 28.41 18.16
N VAL A 567 20.14 28.22 16.90
CA VAL A 567 21.42 28.71 16.36
C VAL A 567 21.50 30.24 16.43
N ALA A 568 20.40 30.94 16.15
CA ALA A 568 20.36 32.40 16.22
C ALA A 568 20.56 32.93 17.66
N VAL A 569 19.99 32.27 18.67
CA VAL A 569 20.18 32.61 20.09
C VAL A 569 21.64 32.42 20.52
N GLU A 570 22.30 31.39 20.01
CA GLU A 570 23.72 31.14 20.25
C GLU A 570 24.60 32.25 19.65
N ILE A 571 24.38 32.58 18.37
CA ILE A 571 25.07 33.69 17.69
C ILE A 571 24.85 35.01 18.45
N PHE A 572 23.62 35.31 18.84
CA PHE A 572 23.30 36.52 19.58
C PHE A 572 24.06 36.58 20.91
N SER A 573 24.14 35.46 21.64
CA SER A 573 24.87 35.36 22.91
C SER A 573 26.38 35.56 22.73
N ILE A 574 26.96 35.00 21.66
CA ILE A 574 28.35 35.21 21.27
C ILE A 574 28.62 36.69 20.99
N LEU A 575 27.81 37.32 20.12
CA LEU A 575 27.97 38.72 19.73
C LEU A 575 27.79 39.67 20.92
N ALA A 576 26.75 39.48 21.74
CA ALA A 576 26.45 40.32 22.89
C ALA A 576 27.54 40.24 23.97
N SER A 577 28.01 39.03 24.28
CA SER A 577 29.06 38.83 25.29
C SER A 577 30.41 39.40 24.84
N ALA A 578 30.81 39.19 23.57
CA ALA A 578 32.02 39.78 23.01
C ALA A 578 31.94 41.31 22.91
N ALA A 579 30.79 41.86 22.50
CA ALA A 579 30.56 43.30 22.45
C ALA A 579 30.62 43.93 23.86
N GLY A 580 30.04 43.27 24.87
CA GLY A 580 30.14 43.70 26.27
C GLY A 580 31.59 43.78 26.76
N LEU A 581 32.41 42.77 26.45
CA LEU A 581 33.84 42.81 26.77
C LEU A 581 34.58 43.93 26.04
N LEU A 582 34.32 44.11 24.74
CA LEU A 582 34.97 45.12 23.92
C LEU A 582 34.63 46.54 24.41
N VAL A 583 33.35 46.86 24.52
CA VAL A 583 32.86 48.20 24.87
C VAL A 583 33.29 48.56 26.29
N CYS A 584 33.05 47.71 27.27
CA CYS A 584 33.33 48.05 28.67
C CYS A 584 34.83 48.18 28.96
N ILE A 585 35.70 47.34 28.38
CA ILE A 585 37.14 47.34 28.69
C ILE A 585 37.91 48.38 27.86
N PHE A 586 37.51 48.62 26.61
CA PHE A 586 38.29 49.42 25.66
C PHE A 586 37.69 50.79 25.35
N ALA A 587 36.38 51.01 25.42
CA ALA A 587 35.80 52.32 25.11
C ALA A 587 36.34 53.44 26.03
N PRO A 588 36.46 53.27 27.36
CA PRO A 588 37.04 54.30 28.23
C PRO A 588 38.51 54.62 27.87
N LYS A 589 39.26 53.62 27.39
CA LYS A 589 40.67 53.79 27.03
C LYS A 589 40.85 54.46 25.68
N CYS A 590 40.04 54.08 24.70
CA CYS A 590 40.03 54.74 23.40
C CYS A 590 39.61 56.20 23.55
N TYR A 591 38.63 56.49 24.42
CA TYR A 591 38.23 57.86 24.73
C TYR A 591 39.40 58.69 25.28
N ILE A 592 40.16 58.17 26.25
CA ILE A 592 41.33 58.88 26.78
C ILE A 592 42.43 59.04 25.72
N ILE A 593 42.72 57.98 24.95
CA ILE A 593 43.79 58.00 23.94
C ILE A 593 43.50 58.98 22.79
N VAL A 594 42.25 59.04 22.31
CA VAL A 594 41.87 59.82 21.12
C VAL A 594 41.38 61.22 21.47
N LEU A 595 40.50 61.36 22.47
CA LEU A 595 39.81 62.63 22.78
C LEU A 595 40.46 63.44 23.90
N ARG A 596 41.31 62.82 24.74
CA ARG A 596 41.98 63.49 25.87
C ARG A 596 43.46 63.11 25.98
N PRO A 597 44.28 63.39 24.95
CA PRO A 597 45.71 63.04 24.93
C PRO A 597 46.51 63.69 26.08
N ASP A 598 45.99 64.75 26.68
CA ASP A 598 46.57 65.48 27.81
C ASP A 598 46.79 64.57 29.04
N LEU A 599 45.88 63.61 29.26
CA LEU A 599 45.93 62.62 30.33
C LEU A 599 46.91 61.47 30.05
N ASN A 600 47.52 61.43 28.86
CA ASN A 600 48.43 60.39 28.39
C ASN A 600 49.91 60.71 28.65
N ARG A 601 50.22 61.78 29.40
CA ARG A 601 51.61 62.13 29.80
C ARG A 601 52.02 61.38 31.06
N LYS A 602 53.22 60.77 31.07
CA LYS A 602 53.82 60.05 32.22
C LYS A 602 53.74 60.82 33.54
N GLU A 603 53.84 62.15 33.47
CA GLU A 603 53.82 63.03 34.63
C GLU A 603 52.48 63.07 35.37
N GLN A 604 51.35 62.85 34.70
CA GLN A 604 50.05 62.78 35.38
C GLN A 604 49.73 61.37 35.91
N LEU A 605 50.48 60.35 35.49
CA LEU A 605 50.36 58.95 35.96
C LEU A 605 51.18 58.62 37.20
N ILE A 606 52.10 59.51 37.62
CA ILE A 606 52.97 59.34 38.79
C ILE A 606 52.57 60.31 39.94
N LYS A 607 51.74 61.32 39.64
CA LYS A 607 51.30 62.37 40.60
C LYS A 607 49.97 62.03 41.30
N LYS A 608 49.41 60.83 41.07
CA LYS A 608 48.32 60.15 41.81
C LYS A 608 48.42 58.63 41.56
#